data_AF-A0A2I2ZKC9-F1
#
_entry.id   AF-A0A2I2ZKC9-F1
#
_cell.length_a   1.000
_cell.length_b   1.000
_cell.length_c   1.000
_cell.angle_alpha   90.00
_cell.angle_beta   90.00
_cell.angle_gamma   90.00
#
_symmetry.space_group_name_H-M   'P 1'
#
loop_
_entity.id
_entity.type
_entity.pdbx_description
1 polymer ?
#
loop_
_entity_poly.entity_id
_entity_poly.type
_entity_poly.pdbx_seq_one_letter_code
_entity_poly.pdbx_strand_id
1 'polypeptide(L)'
;MKLLTHNLLSSHVRGVGSRGFPLRLQATEVRICPVEFNPNFVARMIPKVEWSAFLEAADNLRLIQVPKGPVEGYEENEEFLRTMHHLLLEVRSGPSLASRATCLPY
;
A
#
# COMPACT_ATOMS: atom_id res chain seq x y z
N MET A 1 4.90 4.32 7.37
CA MET A 1 4.23 4.87 6.19
C MET A 1 3.16 3.91 5.70
N LYS A 2 2.08 4.44 5.12
CA LYS A 2 1.07 3.63 4.41
C LYS A 2 1.67 3.10 3.10
N LEU A 3 1.24 1.92 2.64
CA LEU A 3 1.67 1.39 1.34
C LEU A 3 1.29 2.31 0.17
N LEU A 4 0.12 2.96 0.24
CA LEU A 4 -0.27 3.95 -0.77
C LEU A 4 0.73 5.10 -0.88
N THR A 5 1.25 5.58 0.25
CA THR A 5 2.26 6.65 0.27
C THR A 5 3.55 6.17 -0.37
N HIS A 6 4.01 4.96 -0.04
CA HIS A 6 5.19 4.36 -0.68
C HIS A 6 5.02 4.24 -2.20
N ASN A 7 3.84 3.80 -2.64
CA ASN A 7 3.53 3.60 -4.05
C ASN A 7 3.50 4.90 -4.87
N LEU A 8 3.24 6.04 -4.24
CA LEU A 8 3.22 7.35 -4.88
C LEU A 8 4.55 8.12 -4.74
N LEU A 9 5.52 7.57 -4.00
CA LEU A 9 6.82 8.20 -3.77
C LEU A 9 7.85 7.69 -4.78
N SER A 10 8.31 8.58 -5.65
CA SER A 10 9.46 8.34 -6.55
C SER A 10 10.72 9.03 -6.03
N SER A 11 11.86 8.34 -6.09
CA SER A 11 13.16 8.92 -5.75
C SER A 11 13.52 10.04 -6.73
N HIS A 12 13.69 11.26 -6.21
CA HIS A 12 14.11 12.45 -6.99
C HIS A 12 15.59 12.81 -6.77
N VAL A 13 16.42 11.84 -6.41
CA VAL A 13 17.87 12.06 -6.23
C VAL A 13 18.48 12.49 -7.57
N ARG A 14 19.22 13.62 -7.57
CA ARG A 14 19.92 14.14 -8.76
C ARG A 14 20.86 13.07 -9.33
N GLY A 15 20.66 12.72 -10.60
CA GLY A 15 21.41 11.68 -11.31
C GLY A 15 20.69 10.33 -11.48
N VAL A 16 19.58 10.10 -10.77
CA VAL A 16 18.81 8.84 -10.87
C VAL A 16 17.79 8.85 -12.02
N GLY A 17 17.36 10.03 -12.49
CA GLY A 17 16.40 10.15 -13.61
C GLY A 17 15.08 9.40 -13.33
N SER A 18 14.41 8.90 -14.38
CA SER A 18 13.20 8.07 -14.28
C SER A 18 13.42 6.67 -13.68
N ARG A 19 14.65 6.33 -13.25
CA ARG A 19 15.00 5.02 -12.63
C ARG A 19 14.81 4.99 -11.11
N GLY A 20 14.24 6.06 -10.53
CA GLY A 20 14.08 6.21 -9.09
C GLY A 20 12.84 5.53 -8.49
N PHE A 21 12.16 4.70 -9.27
CA PHE A 21 10.92 4.04 -8.90
C PHE A 21 10.91 2.61 -9.46
N PRO A 22 10.44 1.60 -8.70
CA PRO A 22 9.99 1.68 -7.31
C PRO A 22 11.11 1.83 -6.28
N LEU A 23 10.78 2.41 -5.12
CA LEU A 23 11.65 2.36 -3.94
C LEU A 23 11.56 0.95 -3.31
N ARG A 24 12.69 0.40 -2.89
CA ARG A 24 12.68 -0.87 -2.15
C ARG A 24 12.21 -0.63 -0.72
N LEU A 25 11.08 -1.22 -0.35
CA LEU A 25 10.56 -1.18 1.00
C LEU A 25 11.16 -2.31 1.83
N GLN A 26 12.03 -1.99 2.79
CA GLN A 26 12.45 -2.93 3.83
C GLN A 26 11.86 -2.46 5.16
N ALA A 27 10.82 -3.14 5.65
CA ALA A 27 10.23 -2.87 6.96
C ALA A 27 10.60 -3.99 7.93
N THR A 28 11.08 -3.61 9.11
CA THR A 28 11.34 -4.55 10.22
C THR A 28 10.08 -4.82 11.04
N GLU A 29 9.09 -3.93 10.96
CA GLU A 29 7.82 -4.06 11.66
C GLU A 29 6.66 -3.59 10.76
N VAL A 30 5.57 -4.35 10.77
CA VAL A 30 4.32 -4.05 10.07
C VAL A 30 3.21 -3.93 11.11
N ARG A 31 2.37 -2.91 10.95
CA ARG A 31 1.22 -2.67 11.81
C ARG A 31 -0.04 -2.49 10.98
N ILE A 32 -1.16 -2.93 11.53
CA ILE A 32 -2.50 -2.71 11.01
C ILE A 32 -3.11 -1.55 11.78
N CYS A 33 -3.38 -0.45 11.08
CA CYS A 33 -4.10 0.70 11.61
C CYS A 33 -5.46 0.79 10.91
N PRO A 34 -6.57 0.35 11.54
CA PRO A 34 -7.88 0.38 10.90
C PRO A 34 -8.26 1.81 10.47
N VAL A 35 -8.85 1.91 9.29
CA VAL A 35 -9.30 3.18 8.69
C VAL A 35 -10.74 2.99 8.20
N GLU A 36 -11.57 4.02 8.31
CA GLU A 36 -12.94 3.98 7.78
C GLU A 36 -12.94 3.65 6.28
N PHE A 37 -13.69 2.62 5.91
CA PHE A 37 -13.79 2.15 4.53
C PHE A 37 -14.54 3.16 3.66
N ASN A 38 -13.89 3.63 2.59
CA ASN A 38 -14.49 4.52 1.61
C ASN A 38 -14.29 3.95 0.18
N PRO A 39 -15.28 3.22 -0.37
CA PRO A 39 -15.14 2.55 -1.66
C PRO A 39 -14.86 3.53 -2.81
N ASN A 40 -15.51 4.69 -2.79
CA ASN A 40 -15.32 5.74 -3.80
C ASN A 40 -13.89 6.30 -3.82
N PHE A 41 -13.21 6.34 -2.67
CA PHE A 41 -11.81 6.75 -2.59
C PHE A 41 -10.90 5.66 -3.16
N VAL A 42 -11.12 4.40 -2.75
CA VAL A 42 -10.31 3.26 -3.19
C VAL A 42 -10.40 3.09 -4.69
N ALA A 43 -11.61 3.05 -5.26
CA ALA A 43 -11.84 2.92 -6.69
C ALA A 43 -11.09 3.99 -7.50
N ARG A 44 -11.09 5.25 -7.04
CA ARG A 44 -10.35 6.36 -7.68
C ARG A 44 -8.82 6.25 -7.55
N MET A 45 -8.33 5.49 -6.57
CA MET A 45 -6.90 5.27 -6.37
C MET A 45 -6.37 4.07 -7.17
N ILE A 46 -7.18 3.02 -7.38
CA ILE A 46 -6.81 1.83 -8.16
C ILE A 46 -6.08 2.16 -9.49
N PRO A 47 -6.58 3.05 -10.37
CA PRO A 47 -5.90 3.36 -11.63
C PRO A 47 -4.61 4.18 -11.46
N LYS A 48 -4.39 4.78 -10.28
CA LYS A 48 -3.18 5.55 -9.95
C LYS A 48 -2.12 4.71 -9.24
N VAL A 49 -2.48 3.51 -8.79
CA VAL A 49 -1.55 2.59 -8.15
C VAL A 49 -0.65 2.00 -9.21
N GLU A 50 0.66 2.08 -8.98
CA GLU A 50 1.62 1.35 -9.78
C GLU A 50 1.74 -0.08 -9.22
N TRP A 51 1.25 -1.05 -9.98
CA TRP A 51 1.04 -2.41 -9.50
C TRP A 51 2.35 -3.17 -9.23
N SER A 52 3.41 -2.92 -10.00
CA SER A 52 4.68 -3.64 -9.79
C SER A 52 5.34 -3.25 -8.46
N ALA A 53 5.36 -1.96 -8.13
CA ALA A 53 5.81 -1.40 -6.86
C ALA A 53 4.95 -1.85 -5.68
N PHE A 54 3.63 -1.94 -5.89
CA PHE A 54 2.71 -2.42 -4.87
C PHE A 54 2.96 -3.90 -4.55
N LEU A 55 3.10 -4.73 -5.58
CA LEU A 55 3.40 -6.15 -5.42
C LEU A 55 4.78 -6.39 -4.79
N GLU A 56 5.81 -5.64 -5.20
CA GLU A 56 7.14 -5.71 -4.57
C GLU A 56 7.09 -5.30 -3.10
N ALA A 57 6.36 -4.23 -2.77
CA ALA A 57 6.19 -3.82 -1.38
C ALA A 57 5.41 -4.85 -0.56
N ALA A 58 4.34 -5.43 -1.12
CA ALA A 58 3.57 -6.48 -0.49
C ALA A 58 4.40 -7.75 -0.22
N ASP A 59 5.23 -8.17 -1.17
CA ASP A 59 6.13 -9.31 -1.04
C ASP A 59 7.16 -9.08 0.07
N ASN A 60 7.78 -7.90 0.09
CA ASN A 60 8.72 -7.51 1.15
C ASN A 60 8.07 -7.50 2.55
N LEU A 61 6.79 -7.14 2.62
CA LEU A 61 6.00 -7.17 3.86
C LEU A 61 5.38 -8.54 4.17
N ARG A 62 5.61 -9.55 3.31
CA ARG A 62 5.04 -10.91 3.41
C ARG A 62 3.51 -10.94 3.52
N LEU A 63 2.84 -10.00 2.86
CA LEU A 63 1.38 -9.96 2.82
C LEU A 63 0.84 -11.13 1.99
N ILE A 64 -0.18 -11.82 2.51
CA ILE A 64 -0.85 -12.90 1.79
C ILE A 64 -2.08 -12.35 1.03
N GLN A 65 -2.49 -13.05 -0.03
CA GLN A 65 -3.72 -12.76 -0.80
C GLN A 65 -3.76 -11.37 -1.45
N VAL A 66 -2.62 -10.89 -1.96
CA VAL A 66 -2.55 -9.60 -2.65
C VAL A 66 -3.03 -9.71 -4.10
N PRO A 67 -4.00 -8.88 -4.54
CA PRO A 67 -4.42 -8.85 -5.94
C PRO A 67 -3.26 -8.50 -6.86
N LYS A 68 -3.08 -9.28 -7.94
CA LYS A 68 -2.01 -9.06 -8.93
C LYS A 68 -2.30 -7.90 -9.91
N GLY A 69 -3.52 -7.38 -9.88
CA GLY A 69 -3.99 -6.33 -10.77
C GLY A 69 -5.46 -5.99 -10.49
N PRO A 70 -6.00 -4.99 -11.19
CA PRO A 70 -7.41 -4.66 -11.12
C PRO A 70 -8.23 -5.74 -11.85
N VAL A 71 -9.38 -6.09 -11.28
CA VAL A 71 -10.37 -6.99 -11.91
C VAL A 71 -11.34 -6.20 -12.79
N GLU A 72 -11.94 -6.83 -13.79
CA GLU A 72 -13.00 -6.17 -14.57
C GLU A 72 -14.21 -5.85 -13.66
N GLY A 73 -14.76 -4.64 -13.76
CA GLY A 73 -15.83 -4.19 -12.87
C GLY A 73 -15.41 -3.99 -11.41
N TYR A 74 -14.12 -3.75 -11.12
CA TYR A 74 -13.63 -3.59 -9.74
C TYR A 74 -14.32 -2.47 -8.95
N GLU A 75 -14.92 -1.50 -9.62
CA GLU A 75 -15.63 -0.37 -9.01
C GLU A 75 -16.90 -0.81 -8.25
N GLU A 76 -17.53 -1.90 -8.70
CA GLU A 76 -18.72 -2.48 -8.07
C GLU A 76 -18.38 -3.70 -7.18
N ASN A 77 -17.12 -4.16 -7.23
CA ASN A 77 -16.66 -5.29 -6.44
C ASN A 77 -16.21 -4.85 -5.03
N GLU A 78 -17.14 -4.84 -4.08
CA GLU A 78 -16.86 -4.41 -2.70
C GLU A 78 -15.77 -5.26 -2.03
N GLU A 79 -15.70 -6.56 -2.30
CA GLU A 79 -14.67 -7.44 -1.72
C GLU A 79 -13.26 -7.04 -2.17
N PHE A 80 -13.11 -6.75 -3.47
CA PHE A 80 -11.86 -6.23 -4.02
C PHE A 80 -11.51 -4.87 -3.43
N LEU A 81 -12.47 -3.94 -3.36
CA LEU A 81 -12.25 -2.61 -2.78
C LEU A 81 -11.89 -2.67 -1.30
N ARG A 82 -12.48 -3.57 -0.51
CA ARG A 82 -12.13 -3.79 0.90
C ARG A 82 -10.72 -4.36 1.04
N THR A 83 -10.36 -5.31 0.18
CA THR A 83 -9.01 -5.89 0.16
C THR A 83 -7.98 -4.80 -0.15
N MET A 84 -8.22 -3.99 -1.19
CA MET A 84 -7.33 -2.90 -1.56
C MET A 84 -7.30 -1.79 -0.51
N HIS A 85 -8.42 -1.48 0.15
CA HIS A 85 -8.46 -0.56 1.29
C HIS A 85 -7.52 -1.01 2.40
N HIS A 86 -7.63 -2.27 2.81
CA HIS A 86 -6.80 -2.83 3.87
C HIS A 86 -5.32 -2.70 3.52
N LEU A 87 -4.92 -3.18 2.34
CA LEU A 87 -3.54 -3.18 1.90
C LEU A 87 -2.99 -1.77 1.71
N LEU A 88 -3.75 -0.85 1.11
CA LEU A 88 -3.25 0.49 0.77
C LEU A 88 -3.25 1.46 1.97
N LEU A 89 -4.25 1.36 2.86
CA LEU A 89 -4.53 2.39 3.87
C LEU A 89 -4.31 1.93 5.31
N GLU A 90 -4.54 0.64 5.60
CA GLU A 90 -4.45 0.09 6.95
C GLU A 90 -3.07 -0.48 7.26
N VAL A 91 -2.43 -1.11 6.27
CA VAL A 91 -1.06 -1.62 6.41
C VAL A 91 -0.06 -0.46 6.45
N ARG A 92 0.69 -0.38 7.56
CA ARG A 92 1.76 0.60 7.75
C ARG A 92 3.07 -0.06 8.13
N SER A 93 4.14 0.30 7.44
CA SER A 93 5.52 0.03 7.88
C SER A 93 5.95 1.09 8.89
N GLY A 94 6.50 0.73 10.05
CA GLY A 94 6.87 1.71 11.08
C GLY A 94 8.22 1.41 11.72
N PRO A 95 8.97 2.42 12.21
CA PRO A 95 10.05 2.17 13.15
C PRO A 95 9.48 1.64 14.48
N SER A 96 10.25 0.79 15.15
CA SER A 96 9.89 0.07 16.39
C SER A 96 9.45 0.96 17.55
N LEU A 97 9.64 2.28 17.45
CA LEU A 97 9.41 3.23 18.52
C LEU A 97 8.56 4.40 17.99
N ALA A 98 7.44 4.63 18.68
CA ALA A 98 6.52 5.76 18.55
C ALA A 98 5.45 5.70 17.42
N SER A 99 4.22 5.31 17.78
CA SER A 99 3.14 6.28 18.10
C SER A 99 1.77 5.58 18.24
N ARG A 100 1.16 5.76 19.42
CA ARG A 100 -0.29 5.77 19.75
C ARG A 100 -1.15 4.53 19.45
N ALA A 101 -1.42 3.77 20.53
CA ALA A 101 -2.70 3.25 21.07
C ALA A 101 -3.80 2.61 20.18
N THR A 102 -3.77 2.65 18.85
CA THR A 102 -4.89 2.15 18.02
C THR A 102 -4.49 1.21 16.88
N CYS A 103 -3.20 0.95 16.69
CA CYS A 103 -2.72 0.03 15.65
C CYS A 103 -2.26 -1.28 16.25
N LEU A 104 -2.67 -2.39 15.65
CA LEU A 104 -2.31 -3.74 16.05
C LEU A 104 -1.04 -4.20 15.30
N PRO A 105 -0.23 -5.11 15.87
CA PRO A 105 0.79 -5.80 15.10
C PRO A 105 0.13 -6.59 13.96
N TYR A 106 0.77 -6.60 12.78
CA TYR A 106 0.34 -7.38 11.61
C TYR A 106 0.74 -8.85 11.78
#